data_AF-A0A523J4J6-F1
#
_entry.id   AF-A0A523J4J6-F1
#
_cell.length_a   1.000
_cell.length_b   1.000
_cell.length_c   1.000
_cell.angle_alpha   90.00
_cell.angle_beta   90.00
_cell.angle_gamma   90.00
#
_symmetry.space_group_name_H-M   'P 1'
#
loop_
_entity.id
_entity.type
_entity.pdbx_description
1 polymer ?
#
loop_
_entity_poly.entity_id
_entity_poly.type
_entity_poly.pdbx_seq_one_letter_code
_entity_poly.pdbx_strand_id
1 'polypeptide(L)'
;MKINFRWLVQALAFIGCIFFFLKIWNKSKELLTAFTTSDLILFGIYGALFLVCFFLMAVTSYLKQKSNGTLKNPIPFFEKLLSKLGVIES
;
A
#
# COMPACT_ATOMS: atom_id res chain seq x y z
N MET A 1 -26.48 7.44 2.02
CA MET A 1 -25.17 7.02 2.58
C MET A 1 -24.06 7.34 1.59
N LYS A 2 -23.25 8.38 1.82
CA LYS A 2 -22.03 8.61 1.03
C LYS A 2 -20.97 7.62 1.52
N ILE A 3 -20.85 6.45 0.88
CA ILE A 3 -19.64 5.64 1.00
C ILE A 3 -18.50 6.56 0.56
N ASN A 4 -17.70 7.08 1.49
CA ASN A 4 -16.62 7.97 1.08
C ASN A 4 -15.65 7.12 0.27
N PHE A 5 -15.50 7.45 -1.01
CA PHE A 5 -14.62 6.79 -1.98
C PHE A 5 -13.24 6.42 -1.38
N ARG A 6 -12.72 7.23 -0.46
CA ARG A 6 -11.50 6.97 0.34
C ARG A 6 -11.53 5.63 1.10
N TRP A 7 -12.65 5.26 1.72
CA TRP A 7 -12.80 3.99 2.44
C TRP A 7 -12.85 2.80 1.50
N LEU A 8 -13.49 2.97 0.34
CA LEU A 8 -13.51 1.95 -0.71
C LEU A 8 -12.08 1.71 -1.22
N VAL A 9 -11.33 2.78 -1.51
CA VAL A 9 -9.93 2.69 -1.92
C VAL A 9 -9.06 2.02 -0.85
N GLN A 10 -9.26 2.36 0.44
CA GLN A 10 -8.52 1.73 1.53
C GLN A 10 -8.85 0.23 1.65
N ALA A 11 -10.12 -0.15 1.55
CA ALA A 11 -10.54 -1.56 1.59
C ALA A 11 -10.00 -2.36 0.40
N LEU A 12 -10.04 -1.79 -0.81
CA LEU A 12 -9.46 -2.39 -2.01
C LEU A 12 -7.94 -2.55 -1.89
N ALA A 13 -7.24 -1.53 -1.38
CA ALA A 13 -5.81 -1.60 -1.13
C ALA A 13 -5.45 -2.67 -0.08
N PHE A 14 -6.27 -2.83 0.96
CA PHE A 14 -6.10 -3.90 1.96
C PHE A 14 -6.26 -5.30 1.36
N ILE A 15 -7.32 -5.51 0.57
CA ILE A 15 -7.54 -6.78 -0.15
C ILE A 15 -6.36 -7.05 -1.10
N GLY A 16 -5.90 -6.03 -1.82
CA GLY A 16 -4.72 -6.11 -2.69
C GLY A 16 -3.48 -6.54 -1.92
N CYS A 17 -3.20 -5.92 -0.77
CA CYS A 17 -2.09 -6.32 0.10
C CYS A 17 -2.15 -7.78 0.52
N ILE A 18 -3.32 -8.27 0.97
CA ILE A 18 -3.49 -9.68 1.37
C ILE A 18 -3.23 -10.59 0.17
N PHE A 19 -3.82 -10.28 -0.98
CA PHE A 19 -3.67 -11.09 -2.19
C PHE A 19 -2.21 -11.17 -2.65
N PHE A 20 -1.52 -10.02 -2.76
CA PHE A 20 -0.12 -10.00 -3.17
C PHE A 20 0.80 -10.63 -2.12
N PHE A 21 0.51 -10.47 -0.83
CA PHE A 21 1.25 -11.15 0.23
C PHE A 21 1.15 -12.68 0.10
N LEU A 22 -0.04 -13.22 -0.16
CA LEU A 22 -0.22 -14.66 -0.41
C LEU A 22 0.55 -15.12 -1.65
N LYS A 23 0.58 -14.32 -2.72
CA LYS A 23 1.37 -14.62 -3.92
C LYS A 23 2.87 -14.63 -3.65
N ILE A 24 3.38 -13.63 -2.92
CA ILE A 24 4.78 -13.54 -2.47
C ILE A 24 5.12 -14.76 -1.61
N TRP A 25 4.26 -15.11 -0.65
CA TRP A 25 4.46 -16.25 0.23
C TRP A 25 4.54 -17.57 -0.55
N ASN A 26 3.59 -17.82 -1.45
CA ASN A 26 3.61 -19.04 -2.26
C ASN A 26 4.84 -19.07 -3.20
N LYS A 27 5.16 -17.96 -3.86
CA LYS A 27 6.35 -17.87 -4.73
C LYS A 27 7.66 -18.00 -3.95
N SER A 28 7.74 -17.51 -2.72
CA SER A 28 8.93 -17.72 -1.88
C SER A 28 9.18 -19.19 -1.58
N LYS A 29 8.12 -20.01 -1.43
CA LYS A 29 8.26 -21.46 -1.26
C LYS A 29 8.72 -22.14 -2.54
N GLU A 30 8.16 -21.74 -3.69
CA GLU A 30 8.55 -22.27 -5.00
C GLU A 30 10.01 -21.92 -5.35
N LEU A 31 10.46 -20.71 -5.06
CA LEU A 31 11.85 -20.26 -5.26
C LEU A 31 12.87 -21.07 -4.43
N LEU A 32 12.45 -21.64 -3.29
CA LEU A 32 13.29 -22.49 -2.46
C LEU A 32 13.39 -23.93 -2.97
N THR A 33 12.46 -24.37 -3.82
CA THR A 33 12.44 -25.75 -4.35
C THR A 33 12.92 -25.85 -5.79
N ALA A 34 12.63 -24.86 -6.63
CA ALA A 34 13.08 -24.80 -8.02
C ALA A 34 13.32 -23.33 -8.42
N PHE A 35 14.58 -23.00 -8.71
CA PHE A 35 14.97 -21.64 -9.04
C PHE A 35 14.90 -21.42 -10.55
N THR A 36 14.00 -20.53 -11.00
CA THR A 36 14.01 -20.01 -12.37
C THR A 36 14.04 -18.47 -12.36
N THR A 37 14.73 -17.87 -13.33
CA THR A 37 14.85 -16.40 -13.45
C THR A 37 13.47 -15.74 -13.62
N SER A 38 12.54 -16.42 -14.29
CA SER A 38 11.16 -15.99 -14.48
C SER A 38 10.39 -15.88 -13.17
N ASP A 39 10.59 -16.81 -12.23
CA ASP A 39 9.96 -16.79 -10.91
C ASP A 39 10.45 -15.63 -10.05
N LEU A 40 11.72 -15.25 -10.21
CA LEU A 40 12.33 -14.14 -9.49
C LEU A 40 11.78 -12.79 -9.96
N ILE A 41 11.58 -12.64 -11.28
CA ILE A 41 10.92 -11.45 -11.86
C ILE A 41 9.47 -11.37 -11.38
N LEU A 42 8.72 -12.48 -11.43
CA LEU A 42 7.34 -12.49 -10.94
C LEU A 42 7.24 -12.14 -9.45
N PHE A 43 8.16 -12.67 -8.64
CA PHE A 43 8.26 -12.36 -7.22
C PHE A 43 8.53 -10.87 -6.99
N GLY A 44 9.46 -10.28 -7.75
CA GLY A 44 9.73 -8.84 -7.71
C GLY A 44 8.51 -7.99 -8.09
N ILE A 45 7.77 -8.39 -9.12
CA ILE A 45 6.53 -7.70 -9.53
C ILE A 45 5.48 -7.77 -8.43
N TYR A 46 5.24 -8.95 -7.83
CA TYR A 46 4.30 -9.06 -6.71
C TYR A 46 4.75 -8.25 -5.49
N GLY A 47 6.05 -8.22 -5.19
CA GLY A 47 6.64 -7.38 -4.16
C GLY A 47 6.40 -5.89 -4.39
N ALA A 48 6.63 -5.41 -5.61
CA ALA A 48 6.38 -4.02 -5.98
C ALA A 48 4.88 -3.67 -5.87
N LEU A 49 4.00 -4.53 -6.36
CA LEU A 49 2.54 -4.33 -6.26
C LEU A 49 2.06 -4.34 -4.80
N PHE A 50 2.61 -5.22 -3.96
CA PHE A 50 2.34 -5.22 -2.52
C PHE A 50 2.75 -3.89 -1.88
N LEU A 51 3.95 -3.38 -2.19
CA LEU A 51 4.42 -2.09 -1.67
C LEU A 51 3.53 -0.93 -2.11
N VAL A 52 3.05 -0.93 -3.35
CA VAL A 52 2.10 0.08 -3.85
C VAL A 52 0.79 0.02 -3.07
N CYS A 53 0.21 -1.17 -2.89
CA CYS A 53 -1.01 -1.33 -2.08
C CYS A 53 -0.79 -0.90 -0.63
N PHE A 54 0.35 -1.25 -0.03
CA PHE A 54 0.69 -0.90 1.34
C PHE A 54 0.86 0.61 1.49
N PHE A 55 1.51 1.26 0.54
CA PHE A 55 1.68 2.70 0.50
C PHE A 55 0.33 3.42 0.38
N LEU A 56 -0.56 2.96 -0.52
CA LEU A 56 -1.91 3.52 -0.65
C LEU A 56 -2.73 3.39 0.64
N MET A 57 -2.60 2.25 1.35
CA MET A 57 -3.20 2.08 2.67
C MET A 57 -2.63 3.05 3.71
N ALA A 58 -1.30 3.21 3.75
CA ALA A 58 -0.64 4.11 4.69
C ALA A 58 -1.09 5.56 4.44
N VAL A 59 -1.15 5.99 3.19
CA VAL A 59 -1.62 7.33 2.79
C VAL A 59 -3.08 7.54 3.18
N THR A 60 -3.97 6.62 2.81
CA THR A 60 -5.40 6.76 3.14
C THR A 60 -5.65 6.74 4.65
N SER A 61 -4.93 5.91 5.40
CA SER A 61 -4.98 5.89 6.86
C SER A 61 -4.46 7.19 7.48
N TYR A 62 -3.34 7.73 6.99
CA TYR A 62 -2.79 9.02 7.43
C TYR A 62 -3.79 10.16 7.19
N LEU A 63 -4.33 10.25 5.98
CA LEU A 63 -5.31 11.28 5.61
C LEU A 63 -6.58 11.20 6.44
N LYS A 64 -7.02 9.98 6.81
CA LYS A 64 -8.15 9.76 7.71
C LYS A 64 -7.84 10.23 9.13
N GLN A 65 -6.67 9.92 9.67
CA GLN A 65 -6.26 10.39 11.00
C GLN A 65 -6.12 11.92 11.03
N LYS A 66 -5.61 12.51 9.95
CA LYS A 66 -5.54 13.97 9.78
C LYS A 66 -6.95 14.60 9.71
N SER A 67 -7.87 14.06 8.91
CA SER A 67 -9.24 14.62 8.81
C SER A 67 -10.03 14.49 10.12
N ASN A 68 -9.75 13.47 10.91
CA ASN A 68 -10.42 13.22 12.18
C ASN A 68 -9.74 13.93 13.38
N GLY A 69 -8.65 14.67 13.15
CA GLY A 69 -7.91 15.34 14.22
C GLY A 69 -7.24 14.40 15.23
N THR A 70 -7.10 13.11 14.92
CA THR A 70 -6.52 12.10 15.82
C THR A 70 -5.03 11.85 15.56
N LEU A 71 -4.44 12.54 14.58
CA LEU A 71 -3.05 12.42 14.22
C LEU A 71 -2.16 13.12 15.27
N LYS A 72 -1.55 12.34 16.18
CA LYS A 72 -0.73 12.88 17.27
C LYS A 72 0.67 13.35 16.84
N ASN A 73 1.27 12.69 15.85
CA ASN A 73 2.59 13.00 15.35
C ASN A 73 2.56 13.12 13.81
N PRO A 74 2.33 14.31 13.26
CA PRO A 74 2.44 14.51 11.82
C PRO A 74 3.88 14.27 11.37
N ILE A 75 4.06 13.48 10.31
CA ILE A 75 5.38 13.16 9.77
C ILE A 75 5.71 14.24 8.72
N PRO A 76 6.67 15.15 8.95
CA PRO A 76 6.90 16.31 8.07
C PRO A 76 7.27 15.91 6.63
N PHE A 77 8.03 14.83 6.49
CA PHE A 77 8.38 14.27 5.18
C PHE A 77 7.14 13.78 4.42
N PHE A 78 6.20 13.14 5.12
CA PHE A 78 4.99 12.59 4.53
C PHE A 78 4.03 13.71 4.11
N GLU A 79 3.94 14.78 4.89
CA GLU A 79 3.18 15.98 4.51
C GLU A 79 3.77 16.64 3.26
N LYS A 80 5.10 16.80 3.22
CA LYS A 80 5.80 17.36 2.04
C LYS A 80 5.63 16.49 0.80
N LEU A 81 5.62 15.17 0.97
CA LEU A 81 5.37 14.21 -0.11
C LEU A 81 3.93 14.31 -0.63
N LEU A 82 2.94 14.33 0.27
CA LEU A 82 1.52 14.42 -0.08
C LEU A 82 1.16 15.79 -0.69
N SER A 83 1.81 16.87 -0.23
CA SER A 83 1.70 18.21 -0.82
C SER A 83 2.27 18.23 -2.25
N LYS A 84 3.46 17.65 -2.48
CA LYS A 84 4.03 17.52 -3.83
C LYS A 84 3.16 16.68 -4.79
N LEU A 85 2.41 15.72 -4.25
CA LEU A 85 1.48 14.90 -5.01
C LEU A 85 0.11 15.58 -5.23
N GLY A 86 -0.10 16.81 -4.72
CA GLY A 86 -1.37 17.54 -4.85
C GLY A 86 -2.51 16.97 -4.03
N VAL A 87 -2.21 16.13 -3.03
CA VAL A 87 -3.22 15.41 -2.23
C VAL A 87 -3.68 16.24 -1.01
N ILE A 88 -2.84 17.20 -0.58
CA ILE A 88 -3.13 18.16 0.48
C ILE A 88 -2.58 19.53 0.08
N GLU A 89 -3.35 20.59 0.31
CA GLU A 89 -2.83 21.95 0.23
C GLU A 89 -1.95 22.20 1.47
N SER A 90 -0.74 22.67 1.23
CA SER A 90 0.20 23.10 2.29
C SER A 90 -0.10 24.53 2.72
#